data_AF-A0A3E1R9N1-F1
#
_entry.id   AF-A0A3E1R9N1-F1
#
_cell.length_a   1.000
_cell.length_b   1.000
_cell.length_c   1.000
_cell.angle_alpha   90.00
_cell.angle_beta   90.00
_cell.angle_gamma   90.00
#
_symmetry.space_group_name_H-M   'P 1'
#
loop_
_entity.id
_entity.type
_entity.pdbx_description
1 polymer ?
#
loop_
_entity_poly.entity_id
_entity_poly.type
_entity_poly.pdbx_seq_one_letter_code
_entity_poly.pdbx_strand_id
1 'polypeptide(L)'
;MERKAVLVGDPPSSGGAVMPGAFTQATVKGVPYATIGGAVHCVACKSIGTIAKAGGPYRLPMYGFEMALENDIVLCKCQVPPKLVAKTISSGTPKVTVDDRMESLGVVPSPVAGAAGVADDTALYPLVGRSFATALTKHDQQFMLLDANSRPLSAAFYSVRLPTGKVVHGVANGRGLTDRYETDGTANLQVYIGHVGFKLPVPLYQGTTNTDPNSLVVVQSERLGKPWIVSDDGIEFIAVLESGVSNGKNWVGQSVVSGMILKVYDDGYGIPTVGLGHKVVPADRLKMDDEITIDQARAFARTDIADVERFINQLVRVPLNQYEYDALVSVLFNTGPYRGKHDSSNETRAERVAKMVNGGDFKAAAEWLEKFIADRVPGRRKNEAKLFKTGTYDASH
;
A
#
# COMPACT_ATOMS: atom_id res chain seq x y z
N MET A 1 12.40 19.14 18.92
CA MET A 1 11.88 18.90 20.29
C MET A 1 11.70 17.40 20.46
N GLU A 2 12.29 16.82 21.50
CA GLU A 2 12.24 15.38 21.73
C GLU A 2 10.89 14.92 22.30
N ARG A 3 10.25 13.94 21.66
CA ARG A 3 9.00 13.32 22.11
C ARG A 3 9.22 11.85 22.45
N LYS A 4 8.53 11.36 23.47
CA LYS A 4 8.65 9.97 23.94
C LYS A 4 7.93 9.02 22.99
N ALA A 5 8.47 7.82 22.78
CA ALA A 5 7.77 6.75 22.09
C ALA A 5 6.50 6.32 22.85
N VAL A 6 5.46 5.90 22.14
CA VAL A 6 4.25 5.32 22.72
C VAL A 6 4.32 3.80 22.61
N LEU A 7 3.87 3.10 23.64
CA LEU A 7 3.83 1.64 23.71
C LEU A 7 2.40 1.11 23.68
N VAL A 8 2.24 -0.16 23.32
CA VAL A 8 0.97 -0.87 23.51
C VAL A 8 0.60 -0.85 24.99
N GLY A 9 -0.65 -0.48 25.30
CA GLY A 9 -1.14 -0.25 26.66
C GLY A 9 -1.16 1.22 27.10
N ASP A 10 -0.43 2.12 26.42
CA ASP A 10 -0.48 3.55 26.75
C ASP A 10 -1.86 4.16 26.48
N PRO A 11 -2.35 5.08 27.34
CA PRO A 11 -3.67 5.65 27.16
C PRO A 11 -3.68 6.89 26.25
N PRO A 12 -4.78 7.16 25.54
CA PRO A 12 -5.07 8.51 25.08
C PRO A 12 -5.47 9.41 26.25
N SER A 13 -5.43 10.73 26.06
CA SER A 13 -5.80 11.74 27.06
C SER A 13 -7.27 11.64 27.49
N SER A 14 -8.11 11.04 26.65
CA SER A 14 -9.50 10.71 26.93
C SER A 14 -9.71 9.42 27.75
N GLY A 15 -8.63 8.69 28.06
CA GLY A 15 -8.65 7.38 28.71
C GLY A 15 -8.85 6.20 27.75
N GLY A 16 -8.39 5.02 28.17
CA GLY A 16 -8.38 3.79 27.37
C GLY A 16 -6.96 3.25 27.19
N ALA A 17 -6.71 2.53 26.10
CA ALA A 17 -5.41 1.92 25.86
C ALA A 17 -5.14 1.69 24.38
N VAL A 18 -3.88 1.85 23.97
CA VAL A 18 -3.38 1.35 22.69
C VAL A 18 -3.46 -0.18 22.70
N MET A 19 -4.07 -0.74 21.67
CA MET A 19 -4.34 -2.17 21.53
C MET A 19 -3.13 -2.87 20.88
N PRO A 20 -2.89 -4.16 21.17
CA PRO A 20 -1.91 -4.96 20.44
C PRO A 20 -2.31 -5.03 18.95
N GLY A 21 -1.35 -4.77 18.06
CA GLY A 21 -1.53 -4.86 16.61
C GLY A 21 -0.76 -6.03 16.00
N ALA A 22 -1.23 -6.52 14.84
CA ALA A 22 -0.65 -7.67 14.12
C ALA A 22 0.81 -7.49 13.64
N PHE A 23 1.40 -6.29 13.75
CA PHE A 23 2.69 -5.92 13.15
C PHE A 23 3.76 -5.46 14.14
N THR A 24 3.60 -5.72 15.44
CA THR A 24 4.51 -5.20 16.46
C THR A 24 5.58 -6.23 16.88
N GLN A 25 6.71 -6.26 16.16
CA GLN A 25 7.86 -7.13 16.49
C GLN A 25 8.93 -6.43 17.35
N ALA A 26 9.08 -5.10 17.24
CA ALA A 26 10.01 -4.35 18.08
C ALA A 26 9.41 -4.10 19.47
N THR A 27 10.16 -4.46 20.51
CA THR A 27 9.74 -4.29 21.91
C THR A 27 10.79 -3.54 22.72
N VAL A 28 10.35 -2.89 23.79
CA VAL A 28 11.23 -2.39 24.85
C VAL A 28 10.85 -3.09 26.15
N LYS A 29 11.79 -3.86 26.70
CA LYS A 29 11.54 -4.75 27.85
C LYS A 29 10.30 -5.65 27.70
N GLY A 30 10.06 -6.16 26.49
CA GLY A 30 8.93 -7.05 26.19
C GLY A 30 7.59 -6.35 25.94
N VAL A 31 7.51 -5.02 26.04
CA VAL A 31 6.31 -4.26 25.65
C VAL A 31 6.47 -3.76 24.21
N PRO A 32 5.51 -4.05 23.30
CA PRO A 32 5.64 -3.62 21.91
C PRO A 32 5.45 -2.11 21.72
N TYR A 33 6.17 -1.54 20.77
CA TYR A 33 5.95 -0.15 20.36
C TYR A 33 4.61 0.02 19.65
N ALA A 34 3.95 1.16 19.89
CA ALA A 34 2.80 1.57 19.11
C ALA A 34 3.25 2.16 17.76
N THR A 35 2.49 1.88 16.71
CA THR A 35 2.76 2.37 15.35
C THR A 35 1.63 3.28 14.89
N ILE A 36 1.94 4.23 14.00
CA ILE A 36 0.93 4.99 13.26
C ILE A 36 0.06 4.00 12.48
N GLY A 37 -1.26 4.16 12.56
CA GLY A 37 -2.23 3.18 12.06
C GLY A 37 -2.65 2.11 13.07
N GLY A 38 -2.01 2.05 14.25
CA GLY A 38 -2.39 1.14 15.34
C GLY A 38 -3.78 1.45 15.92
N ALA A 39 -4.44 0.44 16.48
CA ALA A 39 -5.76 0.58 17.09
C ALA A 39 -5.67 1.08 18.54
N VAL A 40 -6.59 1.95 18.95
CA VAL A 40 -6.69 2.46 20.32
C VAL A 40 -8.14 2.38 20.78
N HIS A 41 -8.38 1.73 21.92
CA HIS A 41 -9.68 1.82 22.56
C HIS A 41 -9.80 3.15 23.29
N CYS A 42 -10.79 3.97 22.93
CA CYS A 42 -11.08 5.26 23.56
C CYS A 42 -12.30 5.15 24.46
N VAL A 43 -12.14 5.37 25.77
CA VAL A 43 -13.25 5.22 26.73
C VAL A 43 -14.26 6.36 26.65
N ALA A 44 -13.83 7.57 26.26
CA ALA A 44 -14.72 8.73 26.20
C ALA A 44 -15.83 8.57 25.15
N CYS A 45 -15.51 8.05 23.96
CA CYS A 45 -16.49 7.82 22.90
C CYS A 45 -16.87 6.34 22.70
N LYS A 46 -16.31 5.45 23.53
CA LYS A 46 -16.56 3.99 23.52
C LYS A 46 -16.32 3.34 22.15
N SER A 47 -15.40 3.89 21.36
CA SER A 47 -15.05 3.38 20.03
C SER A 47 -13.58 2.99 19.97
N ILE A 48 -13.28 2.08 19.05
CA ILE A 48 -11.90 1.84 18.62
C ILE A 48 -11.57 2.95 17.60
N GLY A 49 -10.51 3.71 17.89
CA GLY A 49 -9.93 4.69 16.99
C GLY A 49 -8.57 4.23 16.48
N THR A 50 -7.96 5.07 15.64
CA THR A 50 -6.66 4.76 15.03
C THR A 50 -5.64 5.84 15.38
N ILE A 51 -4.39 5.45 15.65
CA ILE A 51 -3.30 6.40 15.88
C ILE A 51 -2.97 7.13 14.58
N ALA A 52 -3.01 8.46 14.62
CA ALA A 52 -2.59 9.33 13.53
C ALA A 52 -1.46 10.27 13.97
N LYS A 53 -0.57 10.53 13.04
CA LYS A 53 0.63 11.36 13.23
C LYS A 53 0.23 12.81 13.51
N ALA A 54 0.71 13.37 14.62
CA ALA A 54 0.66 14.81 14.90
C ALA A 54 2.08 15.32 15.19
N GLY A 55 2.39 16.59 14.97
CA GLY A 55 3.75 17.12 15.19
C GLY A 55 4.68 16.97 13.98
N GLY A 56 5.98 16.83 14.22
CA GLY A 56 7.01 16.98 13.18
C GLY A 56 7.02 15.88 12.10
N PRO A 57 7.67 16.13 10.95
CA PRO A 57 7.62 15.24 9.78
C PRO A 57 8.43 13.95 9.97
N TYR A 58 9.39 13.90 10.89
CA TYR A 58 10.27 12.74 11.05
C TYR A 58 9.72 11.71 12.05
N ARG A 59 9.84 10.42 11.73
CA ARG A 59 9.62 9.28 12.63
C ARG A 59 10.67 8.21 12.38
N LEU A 60 11.03 7.46 13.42
CA LEU A 60 11.84 6.26 13.25
C LEU A 60 11.01 5.17 12.55
N PRO A 61 11.49 4.62 11.42
CA PRO A 61 10.80 3.52 10.74
C PRO A 61 10.93 2.22 11.53
N MET A 62 9.81 1.53 11.72
CA MET A 62 9.67 0.25 12.42
C MET A 62 9.03 -0.76 11.47
N TYR A 63 9.86 -1.56 10.77
CA TYR A 63 9.41 -2.63 9.85
C TYR A 63 8.31 -2.20 8.85
N GLY A 64 8.50 -1.05 8.21
CA GLY A 64 7.55 -0.51 7.23
C GLY A 64 6.44 0.38 7.80
N PHE A 65 6.37 0.55 9.12
CA PHE A 65 5.45 1.47 9.80
C PHE A 65 6.20 2.61 10.50
N GLU A 66 5.53 3.72 10.76
CA GLU A 66 6.10 4.82 11.56
C GLU A 66 5.82 4.60 13.05
N MET A 67 6.80 4.87 13.92
CA MET A 67 6.62 4.85 15.37
C MET A 67 5.64 5.95 15.83
N ALA A 68 4.73 5.62 16.74
CA ALA A 68 3.85 6.60 17.39
C ALA A 68 4.58 7.29 18.56
N LEU A 69 4.39 8.60 18.69
CA LEU A 69 5.02 9.45 19.71
C LEU A 69 3.99 10.13 20.61
N GLU A 70 4.39 10.47 21.84
CA GLU A 70 3.59 11.21 22.82
C GLU A 70 3.05 12.49 22.19
N ASN A 71 1.75 12.79 22.32
CA ASN A 71 0.99 13.83 21.62
C ASN A 71 0.52 13.53 20.18
N ASP A 72 0.80 12.34 19.63
CA ASP A 72 0.10 11.87 18.44
C ASP A 72 -1.38 11.68 18.76
N ILE A 73 -2.26 11.84 17.78
CA ILE A 73 -3.70 11.91 18.03
C ILE A 73 -4.38 10.58 17.74
N VAL A 74 -5.52 10.33 18.38
CA VAL A 74 -6.38 9.19 18.09
C VAL A 74 -7.59 9.66 17.29
N LEU A 75 -7.75 9.12 16.09
CA LEU A 75 -8.93 9.33 15.25
C LEU A 75 -10.06 8.40 15.71
N CYS A 76 -10.78 8.83 16.74
CA CYS A 76 -11.99 8.18 17.25
C CYS A 76 -13.22 9.09 17.08
N LYS A 77 -14.38 8.72 17.64
CA LYS A 77 -15.62 9.51 17.54
C LYS A 77 -15.64 10.77 18.44
N CYS A 78 -14.53 11.18 19.02
CA CYS A 78 -14.47 12.40 19.84
C CYS A 78 -14.40 13.63 18.94
N GLN A 79 -15.15 14.68 19.27
CA GLN A 79 -15.15 15.94 18.52
C GLN A 79 -13.75 16.60 18.50
N VAL A 80 -13.01 16.48 19.60
CA VAL A 80 -11.59 16.83 19.67
C VAL A 80 -10.79 15.53 19.77
N PRO A 81 -9.93 15.22 18.78
CA PRO A 81 -9.10 14.01 18.81
C PRO A 81 -8.20 14.00 20.06
N PRO A 82 -8.29 12.96 20.91
CA PRO A 82 -7.47 12.87 22.11
C PRO A 82 -6.02 12.54 21.75
N LYS A 83 -5.08 13.00 22.58
CA LYS A 83 -3.64 12.85 22.38
C LYS A 83 -3.10 11.63 23.13
N LEU A 84 -2.14 10.91 22.58
CA LEU A 84 -1.47 9.79 23.24
C LEU A 84 -0.55 10.27 24.35
N VAL A 85 -0.59 9.56 25.48
CA VAL A 85 0.23 9.84 26.66
C VAL A 85 1.16 8.67 26.92
N ALA A 86 2.47 8.87 26.77
CA ALA A 86 3.48 7.83 26.99
C ALA A 86 3.69 7.58 28.50
N LYS A 87 2.80 6.79 29.12
CA LYS A 87 2.83 6.49 30.56
C LYS A 87 3.71 5.30 30.91
N THR A 88 3.78 4.30 30.03
CA THR A 88 4.51 3.03 30.24
C THR A 88 6.03 3.24 30.31
N ILE A 89 6.52 4.42 29.90
CA ILE A 89 7.93 4.84 29.98
C ILE A 89 8.29 5.44 31.37
N SER A 90 7.37 5.49 32.33
CA SER A 90 7.65 6.06 33.66
C SER A 90 8.29 5.04 34.62
N SER A 91 9.47 5.40 35.14
CA SER A 91 10.33 4.71 36.13
C SER A 91 10.99 3.39 35.69
N GLY A 92 12.28 3.48 35.31
CA GLY A 92 13.18 2.34 35.16
C GLY A 92 13.35 1.76 33.75
N THR A 93 12.56 2.18 32.76
CA THR A 93 12.66 1.77 31.34
C THR A 93 13.53 2.76 30.55
N PRO A 94 14.39 2.32 29.60
CA PRO A 94 15.11 3.25 28.72
C PRO A 94 14.13 4.22 28.05
N LYS A 95 14.28 5.52 28.28
CA LYS A 95 13.45 6.55 27.63
C LYS A 95 13.86 6.62 26.17
N VAL A 96 13.07 6.02 25.28
CA VAL A 96 13.24 6.22 23.84
C VAL A 96 12.55 7.53 23.48
N THR A 97 13.36 8.57 23.28
CA THR A 97 12.93 9.86 22.76
C THR A 97 13.34 9.99 21.29
N VAL A 98 12.47 10.63 20.50
CA VAL A 98 12.69 10.89 19.08
C VAL A 98 12.51 12.38 18.86
N ASP A 99 13.52 13.04 18.28
CA ASP A 99 13.33 14.38 17.72
C ASP A 99 12.55 14.25 16.42
N ASP A 100 11.27 14.59 16.46
CA ASP A 100 10.38 14.52 15.31
C ASP A 100 10.60 15.66 14.31
N ARG A 101 11.56 16.55 14.59
CA ARG A 101 11.88 17.75 13.81
C ARG A 101 10.70 18.71 13.68
N MET A 102 9.81 18.76 14.67
CA MET A 102 8.66 19.69 14.66
C MET A 102 9.08 21.16 14.47
N GLU A 103 10.28 21.52 14.90
CA GLU A 103 10.85 22.86 14.76
C GLU A 103 11.14 23.25 13.30
N SER A 104 11.25 22.28 12.38
CA SER A 104 11.45 22.57 10.94
C SER A 104 10.19 23.06 10.24
N LEU A 105 9.05 23.14 10.94
CA LEU A 105 7.76 23.60 10.39
C LEU A 105 7.52 25.11 10.56
N GLY A 106 8.44 25.84 11.20
CA GLY A 106 8.33 27.29 11.41
C GLY A 106 7.29 27.67 12.47
N VAL A 107 7.62 28.65 13.32
CA VAL A 107 6.69 29.16 14.33
C VAL A 107 5.72 30.13 13.65
N VAL A 108 4.43 29.79 13.64
CA VAL A 108 3.37 30.79 13.40
C VAL A 108 3.22 31.60 14.70
N PRO A 109 3.41 32.93 14.71
CA PRO A 109 3.20 33.70 15.92
C PRO A 109 1.72 33.61 16.32
N SER A 110 1.45 33.18 17.55
CA SER A 110 0.12 33.32 18.13
C SER A 110 -0.21 34.80 18.34
N PRO A 111 -1.40 35.26 17.97
CA PRO A 111 -1.83 36.60 18.34
C PRO A 111 -2.02 36.66 19.86
N VAL A 112 -1.34 37.64 20.46
CA VAL A 112 -1.44 37.99 21.88
C VAL A 112 -2.89 38.38 22.19
N ALA A 113 -3.43 37.80 23.25
CA ALA A 113 -4.74 38.14 23.80
C ALA A 113 -4.75 39.61 24.24
N GLY A 114 -5.47 40.46 23.49
CA GLY A 114 -5.83 41.81 23.91
C GLY A 114 -7.05 41.77 24.82
N ALA A 115 -6.84 42.07 26.09
CA ALA A 115 -7.86 42.21 27.10
C ALA A 115 -8.82 43.38 26.79
N ALA A 116 -10.04 43.24 27.29
CA ALA A 116 -11.15 44.19 27.20
C ALA A 116 -10.79 45.58 27.75
N GLY A 117 -11.29 46.62 27.07
CA GLY A 117 -11.37 48.00 27.55
C GLY A 117 -12.60 48.68 26.95
N VAL A 118 -13.39 49.30 27.81
CA VAL A 118 -14.70 49.94 27.55
C VAL A 118 -14.50 51.46 27.38
N ALA A 119 -15.46 52.13 26.71
CA ALA A 119 -15.69 53.59 26.56
C ALA A 119 -14.99 54.24 25.34
N ASP A 120 -15.52 55.24 24.64
CA ASP A 120 -16.71 56.11 24.76
C ASP A 120 -17.02 56.70 23.35
N ASP A 121 -18.20 57.29 23.23
CA ASP A 121 -18.85 57.90 22.07
C ASP A 121 -18.17 59.19 21.58
N THR A 122 -18.55 59.62 20.37
CA THR A 122 -18.32 60.91 19.68
C THR A 122 -17.06 61.08 18.81
N ALA A 123 -17.24 61.03 17.48
CA ALA A 123 -16.96 62.15 16.56
C ALA A 123 -17.21 61.76 15.08
N LEU A 124 -17.93 62.65 14.39
CA LEU A 124 -18.33 62.63 12.99
C LEU A 124 -17.15 62.79 12.02
N TYR A 125 -17.18 62.11 10.86
CA TYR A 125 -17.30 62.67 9.48
C TYR A 125 -17.16 61.54 8.41
N PRO A 126 -17.73 61.71 7.20
CA PRO A 126 -18.13 60.60 6.31
C PRO A 126 -17.23 60.39 5.07
N LEU A 127 -17.57 59.32 4.31
CA LEU A 127 -17.11 58.93 2.96
C LEU A 127 -15.71 58.27 2.95
N VAL A 128 -15.55 56.99 2.59
CA VAL A 128 -15.78 56.41 1.26
C VAL A 128 -15.80 54.88 1.41
N GLY A 129 -16.78 54.24 0.76
CA GLY A 129 -16.79 52.84 0.34
C GLY A 129 -16.17 51.79 1.27
N ARG A 130 -16.95 51.22 2.19
CA ARG A 130 -16.65 49.90 2.75
C ARG A 130 -16.58 48.90 1.60
N SER A 131 -15.37 48.48 1.24
CA SER A 131 -15.19 47.14 0.67
C SER A 131 -15.79 46.17 1.67
N PHE A 132 -16.85 45.48 1.25
CA PHE A 132 -17.16 44.20 1.85
C PHE A 132 -15.87 43.39 1.75
N ALA A 133 -15.22 43.13 2.90
CA ALA A 133 -14.30 42.02 2.97
C ALA A 133 -15.16 40.78 2.75
N THR A 134 -15.34 40.43 1.47
CA THR A 134 -15.83 39.13 1.07
C THR A 134 -14.99 38.13 1.84
N ALA A 135 -15.64 37.31 2.67
CA ALA A 135 -15.03 36.09 3.13
C ALA A 135 -14.42 35.44 1.89
N LEU A 136 -13.10 35.30 1.84
CA LEU A 136 -12.41 34.64 0.73
C LEU A 136 -13.07 33.28 0.59
N THR A 137 -13.92 33.13 -0.43
CA THR A 137 -14.62 31.88 -0.72
C THR A 137 -13.57 30.88 -1.10
N LYS A 138 -13.15 30.09 -0.11
CA LYS A 138 -12.12 29.08 -0.25
C LYS A 138 -12.64 28.02 -1.20
N HIS A 139 -11.87 27.73 -2.23
CA HIS A 139 -12.18 26.63 -3.12
C HIS A 139 -11.36 25.43 -2.69
N ASP A 140 -11.98 24.26 -2.63
CA ASP A 140 -11.28 23.03 -2.35
C ASP A 140 -11.89 21.83 -3.07
N GLN A 141 -11.18 20.70 -3.03
CA GLN A 141 -11.65 19.44 -3.55
C GLN A 141 -10.98 18.26 -2.84
N GLN A 142 -11.75 17.22 -2.56
CA GLN A 142 -11.23 15.90 -2.14
C GLN A 142 -11.67 14.83 -3.13
N PHE A 143 -10.89 13.75 -3.22
CA PHE A 143 -11.16 12.64 -4.11
C PHE A 143 -11.29 11.33 -3.34
N MET A 144 -12.21 10.46 -3.76
CA MET A 144 -12.30 9.07 -3.33
C MET A 144 -11.85 8.17 -4.47
N LEU A 145 -10.76 7.44 -4.27
CA LEU A 145 -10.16 6.55 -5.26
C LEU A 145 -10.74 5.15 -5.10
N LEU A 146 -11.34 4.62 -6.17
CA LEU A 146 -11.90 3.27 -6.23
C LEU A 146 -11.19 2.42 -7.29
N ASP A 147 -11.17 1.11 -7.07
CA ASP A 147 -10.69 0.12 -8.04
C ASP A 147 -11.77 -0.26 -9.06
N ALA A 148 -11.44 -1.16 -9.98
CA ALA A 148 -12.36 -1.61 -11.03
C ALA A 148 -13.68 -2.19 -10.50
N ASN A 149 -13.66 -2.76 -9.28
CA ASN A 149 -14.80 -3.37 -8.61
C ASN A 149 -15.48 -2.42 -7.62
N SER A 150 -15.25 -1.12 -7.77
CA SER A 150 -15.77 -0.07 -6.87
C SER A 150 -15.33 -0.22 -5.41
N ARG A 151 -14.22 -0.92 -5.15
CA ARG A 151 -13.65 -1.05 -3.81
C ARG A 151 -12.66 0.10 -3.54
N PRO A 152 -12.57 0.62 -2.32
CA PRO A 152 -11.61 1.67 -2.00
C PRO A 152 -10.16 1.27 -2.27
N LEU A 153 -9.42 2.14 -2.95
CA LEU A 153 -7.97 2.01 -3.14
C LEU A 153 -7.22 2.41 -1.86
N SER A 154 -7.30 1.56 -0.84
CA SER A 154 -6.66 1.78 0.46
C SER A 154 -5.13 1.79 0.37
N ALA A 155 -4.49 2.76 1.01
CA ALA A 155 -3.04 2.96 1.03
C ALA A 155 -2.40 3.09 -0.37
N ALA A 156 -3.21 3.39 -1.39
CA ALA A 156 -2.73 3.60 -2.75
C ALA A 156 -1.97 4.92 -2.84
N PHE A 157 -0.85 4.88 -3.52
CA PHE A 157 -0.08 6.08 -3.81
C PHE A 157 -0.81 6.85 -4.90
N TYR A 158 -0.84 8.18 -4.80
CA TYR A 158 -1.47 9.02 -5.79
C TYR A 158 -0.72 10.36 -5.91
N SER A 159 -0.94 11.05 -7.02
CA SER A 159 -0.45 12.40 -7.23
C SER A 159 -1.57 13.32 -7.67
N VAL A 160 -1.48 14.59 -7.30
CA VAL A 160 -2.33 15.66 -7.79
C VAL A 160 -1.46 16.74 -8.42
N ARG A 161 -1.71 17.05 -9.69
CA ARG A 161 -1.12 18.21 -10.35
C ARG A 161 -2.03 19.42 -10.17
N LEU A 162 -1.47 20.45 -9.56
CA LEU A 162 -2.10 21.74 -9.34
C LEU A 162 -2.06 22.59 -10.62
N PRO A 163 -2.87 23.65 -10.76
CA PRO A 163 -2.86 24.54 -11.93
C PRO A 163 -1.50 25.21 -12.17
N THR A 164 -0.72 25.41 -11.11
CA THR A 164 0.65 25.93 -11.16
C THR A 164 1.63 24.99 -11.86
N GLY A 165 1.20 23.78 -12.21
CA GLY A 165 2.04 22.71 -12.75
C GLY A 165 2.76 21.89 -11.67
N LYS A 166 2.72 22.33 -10.41
CA LYS A 166 3.29 21.59 -9.27
C LYS A 166 2.55 20.27 -9.08
N VAL A 167 3.31 19.20 -8.90
CA VAL A 167 2.78 17.87 -8.56
C VAL A 167 2.97 17.64 -7.06
N VAL A 168 1.90 17.22 -6.39
CA VAL A 168 1.89 16.85 -4.98
C VAL A 168 1.62 15.36 -4.87
N HIS A 169 2.34 14.67 -3.99
CA HIS A 169 2.19 13.24 -3.76
C HIS A 169 1.47 12.98 -2.45
N GLY A 170 0.61 11.97 -2.42
CA GLY A 170 -0.12 11.54 -1.23
C GLY A 170 -0.32 10.03 -1.18
N VAL A 171 -0.90 9.58 -0.07
CA VAL A 171 -1.28 8.18 0.15
C VAL A 171 -2.74 8.15 0.59
N ALA A 172 -3.58 7.44 -0.15
CA ALA A 172 -5.00 7.36 0.15
C ALA A 172 -5.22 6.61 1.47
N ASN A 173 -6.20 7.05 2.26
CA ASN A 173 -6.51 6.39 3.53
C ASN A 173 -7.27 5.06 3.33
N GLY A 174 -7.67 4.41 4.42
CA GLY A 174 -8.41 3.13 4.36
C GLY A 174 -9.75 3.17 3.62
N ARG A 175 -10.30 4.36 3.36
CA ARG A 175 -11.51 4.59 2.56
C ARG A 175 -11.21 5.06 1.14
N GLY A 176 -9.95 5.00 0.70
CA GLY A 176 -9.52 5.49 -0.61
C GLY A 176 -9.54 7.01 -0.74
N LEU A 177 -9.71 7.76 0.37
CA LEU A 177 -9.77 9.21 0.30
C LEU A 177 -8.37 9.82 0.21
N THR A 178 -8.22 10.81 -0.66
CA THR A 178 -7.04 11.68 -0.74
C THR A 178 -7.07 12.74 0.35
N ASP A 179 -5.97 13.47 0.50
CA ASP A 179 -5.97 14.80 1.11
C ASP A 179 -6.95 15.74 0.39
N ARG A 180 -7.36 16.80 1.09
CA ARG A 180 -8.17 17.89 0.51
C ARG A 180 -7.25 18.96 -0.04
N TYR A 181 -7.49 19.38 -1.28
CA TYR A 181 -6.66 20.33 -2.02
C TYR A 181 -7.37 21.67 -2.14
N GLU A 182 -6.78 22.69 -1.53
CA GLU A 182 -7.33 24.04 -1.47
C GLU A 182 -6.69 24.95 -2.52
N THR A 183 -7.46 25.87 -3.10
CA THR A 183 -7.03 26.81 -4.12
C THR A 183 -7.63 28.20 -3.90
N ASP A 184 -6.93 29.25 -4.34
CA ASP A 184 -7.33 30.65 -4.15
C ASP A 184 -8.57 31.07 -4.99
N GLY A 185 -9.02 30.17 -5.86
CA GLY A 185 -10.21 30.32 -6.72
C GLY A 185 -10.52 29.00 -7.41
N THR A 186 -11.47 29.00 -8.35
CA THR A 186 -11.76 27.83 -9.18
C THR A 186 -10.52 27.41 -9.97
N ALA A 187 -10.09 26.16 -9.79
CA ALA A 187 -8.83 25.67 -10.31
C ALA A 187 -8.93 24.23 -10.79
N ASN A 188 -8.33 23.95 -11.96
CA ASN A 188 -8.28 22.59 -12.50
C ASN A 188 -7.20 21.76 -11.80
N LEU A 189 -7.62 20.63 -11.24
CA LEU A 189 -6.75 19.60 -10.68
C LEU A 189 -6.72 18.39 -11.61
N GLN A 190 -5.56 17.76 -11.71
CA GLN A 190 -5.40 16.47 -12.38
C GLN A 190 -4.95 15.43 -11.35
N VAL A 191 -5.70 14.33 -11.24
CA VAL A 191 -5.42 13.26 -10.28
C VAL A 191 -4.82 12.07 -11.02
N TYR A 192 -3.76 11.51 -10.47
CA TYR A 192 -3.04 10.36 -11.00
C TYR A 192 -2.92 9.29 -9.92
N ILE A 193 -2.89 8.03 -10.33
CA ILE A 193 -2.49 6.96 -9.42
C ILE A 193 -0.98 6.74 -9.51
N GLY A 194 -0.36 6.47 -8.36
CA GLY A 194 1.08 6.39 -8.16
C GLY A 194 1.71 7.76 -7.89
N HIS A 195 2.95 7.72 -7.39
CA HIS A 195 3.79 8.92 -7.26
C HIS A 195 4.48 9.17 -8.61
N VAL A 196 3.73 9.81 -9.52
CA VAL A 196 4.23 10.08 -10.88
C VAL A 196 5.36 11.11 -10.90
N GLY A 197 6.38 10.87 -11.71
CA GLY A 197 7.52 11.78 -11.88
C GLY A 197 7.28 12.85 -12.96
N PHE A 198 8.36 13.32 -13.60
CA PHE A 198 8.31 14.35 -14.64
C PHE A 198 7.51 13.96 -15.89
N LYS A 199 7.48 12.67 -16.25
CA LYS A 199 6.59 12.15 -17.30
C LYS A 199 5.28 11.75 -16.64
N LEU A 200 4.27 12.59 -16.81
CA LEU A 200 2.93 12.35 -16.29
C LEU A 200 2.17 11.42 -17.25
N PRO A 201 1.59 10.30 -16.77
CA PRO A 201 0.70 9.47 -17.58
C PRO A 201 -0.62 10.22 -17.84
N VAL A 202 -1.61 9.56 -18.47
CA VAL A 202 -2.96 10.11 -18.57
C VAL A 202 -3.54 10.25 -17.15
N PRO A 203 -4.11 11.41 -16.77
CA PRO A 203 -4.74 11.57 -15.47
C PRO A 203 -5.97 10.68 -15.35
N LEU A 204 -6.16 10.10 -14.17
CA LEU A 204 -7.36 9.34 -13.86
C LEU A 204 -8.60 10.24 -13.74
N TYR A 205 -8.39 11.50 -13.37
CA TYR A 205 -9.44 12.51 -13.32
C TYR A 205 -8.88 13.89 -13.63
N GLN A 206 -9.71 14.72 -14.27
CA GLN A 206 -9.46 16.15 -14.44
C GLN A 206 -10.74 16.92 -14.11
N GLY A 207 -10.66 17.90 -13.21
CA GLY A 207 -11.82 18.73 -12.85
C GLY A 207 -11.48 19.89 -11.93
N THR A 208 -12.49 20.69 -11.62
CA THR A 208 -12.34 21.99 -10.92
C THR A 208 -12.65 21.90 -9.43
N THR A 209 -11.85 22.59 -8.61
CA THR A 209 -12.22 22.89 -7.22
C THR A 209 -13.47 23.77 -7.15
N ASN A 210 -14.21 23.66 -6.06
CA ASN A 210 -15.44 24.43 -5.84
C ASN A 210 -15.55 24.89 -4.38
N THR A 211 -16.61 25.63 -4.05
CA THR A 211 -16.80 26.24 -2.73
C THR A 211 -17.56 25.35 -1.73
N ASP A 212 -17.95 24.12 -2.11
CA ASP A 212 -18.55 23.17 -1.18
C ASP A 212 -17.46 22.47 -0.36
N PRO A 213 -17.34 22.75 0.96
CA PRO A 213 -16.32 22.14 1.81
C PRO A 213 -16.52 20.62 1.98
N ASN A 214 -17.67 20.08 1.58
CA ASN A 214 -17.96 18.65 1.56
C ASN A 214 -17.78 18.04 0.18
N SER A 215 -17.31 18.81 -0.81
CA SER A 215 -17.11 18.32 -2.17
C SER A 215 -16.20 17.10 -2.17
N LEU A 216 -16.72 16.01 -2.72
CA LEU A 216 -16.05 14.73 -2.84
C LEU A 216 -16.31 14.17 -4.23
N VAL A 217 -15.24 14.07 -5.02
CA VAL A 217 -15.30 13.47 -6.36
C VAL A 217 -14.88 12.01 -6.26
N VAL A 218 -15.74 11.11 -6.72
CA VAL A 218 -15.39 9.69 -6.86
C VAL A 218 -14.62 9.51 -8.16
N VAL A 219 -13.46 8.89 -8.06
CA VAL A 219 -12.55 8.61 -9.18
C VAL A 219 -12.29 7.12 -9.21
N GLN A 220 -12.65 6.45 -10.31
CA GLN A 220 -12.55 5.01 -10.44
C GLN A 220 -11.44 4.62 -11.41
N SER A 221 -10.58 3.68 -10.99
CA SER A 221 -9.57 3.05 -11.82
C SER A 221 -10.12 1.78 -12.48
N GLU A 222 -9.67 1.49 -13.70
CA GLU A 222 -9.92 0.20 -14.37
C GLU A 222 -9.06 -0.94 -13.81
N ARG A 223 -8.13 -0.63 -12.90
CA ARG A 223 -7.18 -1.58 -12.30
C ARG A 223 -7.63 -1.98 -10.89
N LEU A 224 -7.18 -3.14 -10.44
CA LEU A 224 -7.53 -3.70 -9.13
C LEU A 224 -6.64 -3.16 -8.01
N GLY A 225 -7.23 -2.94 -6.84
CA GLY A 225 -6.52 -2.58 -5.61
C GLY A 225 -6.00 -3.79 -4.84
N LYS A 226 -5.23 -3.52 -3.79
CA LYS A 226 -4.75 -4.54 -2.84
C LYS A 226 -5.86 -5.13 -1.96
N PRO A 227 -5.64 -6.33 -1.39
CA PRO A 227 -4.55 -7.25 -1.72
C PRO A 227 -4.81 -7.93 -3.06
N TRP A 228 -3.75 -8.14 -3.84
CA TRP A 228 -3.82 -9.01 -5.01
C TRP A 228 -3.54 -10.45 -4.59
N ILE A 229 -4.26 -11.35 -5.22
CA ILE A 229 -4.11 -12.80 -5.09
C ILE A 229 -4.02 -13.36 -6.51
N VAL A 230 -3.17 -14.34 -6.72
CA VAL A 230 -2.97 -14.97 -8.03
C VAL A 230 -4.27 -15.62 -8.47
N SER A 231 -4.68 -15.39 -9.72
CA SER A 231 -5.91 -15.99 -10.24
C SER A 231 -5.74 -17.49 -10.50
N ASP A 232 -6.84 -18.23 -10.67
CA ASP A 232 -6.77 -19.63 -11.10
C ASP A 232 -6.15 -19.74 -12.51
N ASP A 233 -6.45 -18.80 -13.40
CA ASP A 233 -5.83 -18.72 -14.75
C ASP A 233 -4.32 -18.46 -14.65
N GLY A 234 -3.90 -17.63 -13.69
CA GLY A 234 -2.49 -17.39 -13.39
C GLY A 234 -1.77 -18.65 -12.88
N ILE A 235 -2.41 -19.42 -12.00
CA ILE A 235 -1.88 -20.71 -11.54
C ILE A 235 -1.76 -21.69 -12.71
N GLU A 236 -2.81 -21.82 -13.53
CA GLU A 236 -2.79 -22.71 -14.70
C GLU A 236 -1.72 -22.28 -15.71
N PHE A 237 -1.57 -20.98 -15.94
CA PHE A 237 -0.52 -20.45 -16.81
C PHE A 237 0.88 -20.84 -16.33
N ILE A 238 1.17 -20.68 -15.03
CA ILE A 238 2.45 -21.12 -14.46
C ILE A 238 2.59 -22.65 -14.59
N ALA A 239 1.51 -23.40 -14.35
CA ALA A 239 1.51 -24.86 -14.43
C ALA A 239 1.79 -25.39 -15.84
N VAL A 240 1.23 -24.75 -16.87
CA VAL A 240 1.52 -25.09 -18.27
C VAL A 240 2.96 -24.74 -18.64
N LEU A 241 3.53 -23.67 -18.08
CA LEU A 241 4.95 -23.35 -18.28
C LEU A 241 5.89 -24.42 -17.68
N GLU A 242 5.48 -25.11 -16.61
CA GLU A 242 6.27 -26.19 -16.00
C GLU A 242 6.04 -27.56 -16.67
N SER A 243 4.80 -27.88 -17.03
CA SER A 243 4.42 -29.20 -17.55
C SER A 243 4.39 -29.31 -19.08
N GLY A 244 4.37 -28.16 -19.78
CA GLY A 244 4.28 -28.01 -21.23
C GLY A 244 2.92 -28.27 -21.86
N VAL A 245 1.92 -28.75 -21.11
CA VAL A 245 0.59 -29.06 -21.64
C VAL A 245 -0.48 -28.68 -20.61
N SER A 246 -1.65 -28.22 -21.06
CA SER A 246 -2.77 -27.96 -20.14
C SER A 246 -3.46 -29.24 -19.70
N ASN A 247 -3.72 -30.18 -20.61
CA ASN A 247 -4.40 -31.43 -20.30
C ASN A 247 -3.82 -32.59 -21.11
N GLY A 248 -3.89 -33.79 -20.54
CA GLY A 248 -3.48 -35.03 -21.22
C GLY A 248 -2.19 -35.60 -20.65
N LYS A 249 -1.19 -35.82 -21.51
CA LYS A 249 0.09 -36.42 -21.13
C LYS A 249 1.24 -35.46 -21.45
N ASN A 250 2.12 -35.22 -20.49
CA ASN A 250 3.38 -34.50 -20.77
C ASN A 250 4.39 -35.42 -21.49
N TRP A 251 5.57 -34.89 -21.84
CA TRP A 251 6.62 -35.64 -22.54
C TRP A 251 7.17 -36.84 -21.77
N VAL A 252 6.97 -36.91 -20.44
CA VAL A 252 7.36 -38.05 -19.58
C VAL A 252 6.19 -39.04 -19.38
N GLY A 253 5.01 -38.78 -19.95
CA GLY A 253 3.83 -39.65 -19.84
C GLY A 253 3.02 -39.49 -18.56
N GLN A 254 3.26 -38.43 -17.77
CA GLN A 254 2.47 -38.12 -16.59
C GLN A 254 1.12 -37.51 -16.98
N SER A 255 0.06 -37.84 -16.23
CA SER A 255 -1.27 -37.26 -16.44
C SER A 255 -1.32 -35.83 -15.92
N VAL A 256 -1.74 -34.90 -16.78
CA VAL A 256 -1.82 -33.46 -16.50
C VAL A 256 -3.25 -32.98 -16.65
N VAL A 257 -3.70 -32.14 -15.72
CA VAL A 257 -5.01 -31.46 -15.73
C VAL A 257 -4.79 -29.99 -15.32
N SER A 258 -5.26 -29.04 -16.14
CA SER A 258 -4.98 -27.60 -15.97
C SER A 258 -3.50 -27.28 -15.68
N GLY A 259 -2.60 -27.93 -16.41
CA GLY A 259 -1.14 -27.80 -16.27
C GLY A 259 -0.53 -28.51 -15.06
N MET A 260 -1.32 -29.08 -14.17
CA MET A 260 -0.86 -29.70 -12.92
C MET A 260 -0.81 -31.22 -13.00
N ILE A 261 0.20 -31.82 -12.37
CA ILE A 261 0.36 -33.28 -12.27
C ILE A 261 -0.36 -33.75 -11.01
N LEU A 262 -1.52 -34.39 -11.15
CA LEU A 262 -2.38 -34.73 -10.00
C LEU A 262 -1.98 -35.99 -9.24
N LYS A 263 -1.00 -36.73 -9.75
CA LYS A 263 -0.49 -37.95 -9.12
C LYS A 263 0.90 -37.70 -8.55
N VAL A 264 1.14 -38.08 -7.31
CA VAL A 264 2.45 -37.91 -6.65
C VAL A 264 3.52 -38.68 -7.42
N TYR A 265 4.57 -37.98 -7.83
CA TYR A 265 5.65 -38.48 -8.65
C TYR A 265 7.02 -38.19 -8.03
N ASP A 266 8.05 -38.90 -8.50
CA ASP A 266 9.44 -38.65 -8.15
C ASP A 266 9.98 -37.57 -9.09
N ASP A 267 10.51 -36.49 -8.53
CA ASP A 267 11.13 -35.39 -9.29
C ASP A 267 12.43 -35.77 -10.01
N GLY A 268 12.88 -37.02 -9.85
CA GLY A 268 14.13 -37.55 -10.38
C GLY A 268 15.30 -37.46 -9.40
N TYR A 269 15.10 -36.80 -8.26
CA TYR A 269 16.04 -36.70 -7.15
C TYR A 269 15.56 -37.48 -5.91
N GLY A 270 14.49 -38.27 -6.03
CA GLY A 270 13.90 -39.05 -4.95
C GLY A 270 12.98 -38.23 -4.05
N ILE A 271 12.53 -37.04 -4.50
CA ILE A 271 11.64 -36.17 -3.71
C ILE A 271 10.20 -36.34 -4.23
N PRO A 272 9.27 -36.85 -3.40
CA PRO A 272 7.86 -36.93 -3.77
C PRO A 272 7.28 -35.54 -4.03
N THR A 273 6.69 -35.36 -5.21
CA THR A 273 6.26 -34.08 -5.76
C THR A 273 4.86 -34.20 -6.38
N VAL A 274 4.04 -33.15 -6.33
CA VAL A 274 2.67 -33.15 -6.89
C VAL A 274 2.24 -31.75 -7.34
N GLY A 275 1.19 -31.65 -8.17
CA GLY A 275 0.56 -30.40 -8.57
C GLY A 275 1.48 -29.54 -9.43
N LEU A 276 1.77 -28.32 -8.96
CA LEU A 276 2.68 -27.34 -9.57
C LEU A 276 4.13 -27.53 -9.07
N GLY A 277 4.60 -28.78 -8.96
CA GLY A 277 5.93 -29.04 -8.39
C GLY A 277 6.02 -28.85 -6.87
N HIS A 278 4.90 -28.99 -6.16
CA HIS A 278 4.86 -28.93 -4.70
C HIS A 278 5.62 -30.11 -4.10
N LYS A 279 6.61 -29.82 -3.26
CA LYS A 279 7.34 -30.83 -2.50
C LYS A 279 6.45 -31.38 -1.40
N VAL A 280 6.08 -32.65 -1.49
CA VAL A 280 5.27 -33.32 -0.47
C VAL A 280 6.01 -33.38 0.85
N VAL A 281 5.37 -32.88 1.91
CA VAL A 281 5.84 -32.92 3.29
C VAL A 281 4.96 -33.84 4.14
N PRO A 282 5.43 -34.32 5.32
CA PRO A 282 4.64 -35.22 6.17
C PRO A 282 3.26 -34.68 6.57
N ALA A 283 3.08 -33.36 6.60
CA ALA A 283 1.81 -32.72 6.93
C ALA A 283 0.72 -32.96 5.87
N ASP A 284 1.11 -33.19 4.60
CA ASP A 284 0.17 -33.39 3.50
C ASP A 284 -0.47 -34.78 3.53
N ARG A 285 0.18 -35.73 4.23
CA ARG A 285 -0.25 -37.13 4.36
C ARG A 285 -0.40 -37.84 3.00
N LEU A 286 0.42 -37.46 2.03
CA LEU A 286 0.50 -38.08 0.71
C LEU A 286 1.73 -38.98 0.62
N LYS A 287 1.61 -40.06 -0.17
CA LYS A 287 2.72 -40.95 -0.55
C LYS A 287 2.79 -41.08 -2.07
N MET A 288 3.86 -41.70 -2.56
CA MET A 288 4.02 -42.01 -3.97
C MET A 288 2.77 -42.68 -4.54
N ASP A 289 2.42 -42.28 -5.77
CA ASP A 289 1.25 -42.72 -6.51
C ASP A 289 -0.13 -42.32 -5.95
N ASP A 290 -0.23 -41.60 -4.84
CA ASP A 290 -1.50 -41.00 -4.42
C ASP A 290 -1.96 -39.95 -5.43
N GLU A 291 -3.28 -39.82 -5.61
CA GLU A 291 -3.89 -38.81 -6.46
C GLU A 291 -4.57 -37.71 -5.62
N ILE A 292 -4.43 -36.47 -6.06
CA ILE A 292 -5.08 -35.31 -5.46
C ILE A 292 -6.10 -34.69 -6.42
N THR A 293 -7.07 -33.98 -5.87
CA THR A 293 -8.01 -33.18 -6.67
C THR A 293 -7.31 -31.94 -7.23
N ILE A 294 -7.89 -31.36 -8.29
CA ILE A 294 -7.40 -30.10 -8.85
C ILE A 294 -7.45 -28.96 -7.82
N ASP A 295 -8.45 -28.94 -6.94
CA ASP A 295 -8.59 -27.92 -5.90
C ASP A 295 -7.51 -28.06 -4.81
N GLN A 296 -7.15 -29.30 -4.46
CA GLN A 296 -5.99 -29.56 -3.59
C GLN A 296 -4.69 -29.09 -4.26
N ALA A 297 -4.51 -29.36 -5.56
CA ALA A 297 -3.33 -28.92 -6.29
C ALA A 297 -3.22 -27.39 -6.34
N ARG A 298 -4.34 -26.68 -6.57
CA ARG A 298 -4.41 -25.22 -6.48
C ARG A 298 -4.11 -24.71 -5.07
N ALA A 299 -4.61 -25.38 -4.03
CA ALA A 299 -4.33 -25.00 -2.65
C ALA A 299 -2.84 -25.13 -2.30
N PHE A 300 -2.17 -26.18 -2.77
CA PHE A 300 -0.70 -26.31 -2.66
C PHE A 300 0.02 -25.20 -3.43
N ALA A 301 -0.36 -24.96 -4.69
CA ALA A 301 0.23 -23.88 -5.49
C ALA A 301 0.11 -22.51 -4.80
N ARG A 302 -1.05 -22.20 -4.20
CA ARG A 302 -1.25 -20.96 -3.41
C ARG A 302 -0.33 -20.87 -2.21
N THR A 303 -0.11 -21.99 -1.52
CA THR A 303 0.81 -22.05 -0.38
C THR A 303 2.24 -21.78 -0.83
N ASP A 304 2.66 -22.39 -1.94
CA ASP A 304 4.02 -22.24 -2.47
C ASP A 304 4.28 -20.84 -3.04
N ILE A 305 3.25 -20.20 -3.62
CA ILE A 305 3.30 -18.86 -4.19
C ILE A 305 3.23 -17.75 -3.11
N ALA A 306 2.77 -18.06 -1.90
CA ALA A 306 2.46 -17.07 -0.86
C ALA A 306 3.60 -16.10 -0.53
N ASP A 307 4.86 -16.56 -0.57
CA ASP A 307 6.01 -15.67 -0.32
C ASP A 307 6.18 -14.62 -1.43
N VAL A 308 6.01 -15.03 -2.69
CA VAL A 308 6.05 -14.11 -3.84
C VAL A 308 4.94 -13.08 -3.75
N GLU A 309 3.70 -13.51 -3.45
CA GLU A 309 2.57 -12.59 -3.28
C GLU A 309 2.82 -11.57 -2.19
N ARG A 310 3.41 -12.02 -1.07
CA ARG A 310 3.76 -11.17 0.06
C ARG A 310 4.71 -10.06 -0.38
N PHE A 311 5.77 -10.37 -1.14
CA PHE A 311 6.68 -9.34 -1.65
C PHE A 311 6.00 -8.34 -2.57
N ILE A 312 5.23 -8.82 -3.55
CA ILE A 312 4.55 -7.94 -4.51
C ILE A 312 3.54 -7.03 -3.78
N ASN A 313 2.71 -7.61 -2.90
CA ASN A 313 1.72 -6.85 -2.11
C ASN A 313 2.37 -5.86 -1.13
N GLN A 314 3.59 -6.10 -0.67
CA GLN A 314 4.33 -5.13 0.17
C GLN A 314 4.92 -3.98 -0.66
N LEU A 315 5.50 -4.30 -1.82
CA LEU A 315 6.36 -3.37 -2.56
C LEU A 315 5.62 -2.57 -3.63
N VAL A 316 4.63 -3.16 -4.32
CA VAL A 316 3.83 -2.46 -5.33
C VAL A 316 2.84 -1.53 -4.63
N ARG A 317 2.65 -0.31 -5.12
CA ARG A 317 1.84 0.76 -4.49
C ARG A 317 0.83 1.39 -5.45
N VAL A 318 0.81 0.89 -6.68
CA VAL A 318 -0.13 1.28 -7.74
C VAL A 318 -1.07 0.11 -8.04
N PRO A 319 -2.31 0.36 -8.49
CA PRO A 319 -3.25 -0.66 -8.89
C PRO A 319 -2.75 -1.36 -10.16
N LEU A 320 -2.97 -2.67 -10.20
CA LEU A 320 -2.56 -3.54 -11.29
C LEU A 320 -3.79 -4.19 -11.92
N ASN A 321 -3.69 -4.55 -13.20
CA ASN A 321 -4.62 -5.52 -13.76
C ASN A 321 -4.28 -6.91 -13.22
N GLN A 322 -5.28 -7.80 -13.13
CA GLN A 322 -5.06 -9.16 -12.62
C GLN A 322 -3.97 -9.89 -13.41
N TYR A 323 -3.99 -9.77 -14.74
CA TYR A 323 -3.01 -10.40 -15.62
C TYR A 323 -1.59 -9.82 -15.48
N GLU A 324 -1.45 -8.53 -15.12
CA GLU A 324 -0.15 -7.95 -14.85
C GLU A 324 0.41 -8.55 -13.56
N TYR A 325 -0.42 -8.61 -12.50
CA TYR A 325 -0.05 -9.24 -11.24
C TYR A 325 0.33 -10.71 -11.43
N ASP A 326 -0.48 -11.48 -12.15
CA ASP A 326 -0.22 -12.91 -12.39
C ASP A 326 1.09 -13.14 -13.17
N ALA A 327 1.41 -12.28 -14.14
CA ALA A 327 2.70 -12.34 -14.83
C ALA A 327 3.89 -12.02 -13.91
N LEU A 328 3.74 -11.05 -12.98
CA LEU A 328 4.77 -10.76 -11.98
C LEU A 328 4.94 -11.92 -11.00
N VAL A 329 3.85 -12.59 -10.61
CA VAL A 329 3.91 -13.81 -9.80
C VAL A 329 4.65 -14.92 -10.55
N SER A 330 4.33 -15.16 -11.82
CA SER A 330 4.96 -16.22 -12.63
C SER A 330 6.49 -16.09 -12.70
N VAL A 331 6.99 -14.89 -13.03
CA VAL A 331 8.45 -14.67 -13.15
C VAL A 331 9.15 -14.81 -11.80
N LEU A 332 8.54 -14.30 -10.71
CA LEU A 332 9.14 -14.32 -9.39
C LEU A 332 8.98 -15.67 -8.70
N PHE A 333 7.99 -16.48 -9.07
CA PHE A 333 7.90 -17.88 -8.66
C PHE A 333 9.03 -18.70 -9.30
N ASN A 334 9.25 -18.54 -10.60
CA ASN A 334 10.34 -19.21 -11.31
C ASN A 334 11.74 -18.85 -10.79
N THR A 335 11.94 -17.57 -10.51
CA THR A 335 13.28 -17.02 -10.26
C THR A 335 13.53 -16.81 -8.77
N GLY A 336 12.49 -16.77 -7.95
CA GLY A 336 12.52 -16.27 -6.58
C GLY A 336 12.42 -14.74 -6.52
N PRO A 337 11.78 -14.18 -5.47
CA PRO A 337 11.62 -12.73 -5.32
C PRO A 337 12.93 -12.02 -4.90
N TYR A 338 13.91 -12.78 -4.40
CA TYR A 338 15.17 -12.31 -3.83
C TYR A 338 16.25 -12.06 -4.89
N ARG A 339 17.36 -11.46 -4.46
CA ARG A 339 18.57 -11.30 -5.28
C ARG A 339 19.23 -12.67 -5.55
N GLY A 340 19.50 -12.96 -6.81
CA GLY A 340 20.29 -14.12 -7.22
C GLY A 340 21.79 -13.85 -7.28
N LYS A 341 22.59 -14.92 -7.25
CA LYS A 341 24.07 -14.87 -7.30
C LYS A 341 24.63 -14.11 -8.51
N HIS A 342 23.92 -14.14 -9.64
CA HIS A 342 24.33 -13.53 -10.90
C HIS A 342 23.67 -12.17 -11.16
N ASP A 343 22.89 -11.66 -10.21
CA ASP A 343 22.24 -10.37 -10.38
C ASP A 343 23.28 -9.26 -10.18
N SER A 344 23.38 -8.38 -11.17
CA SER A 344 24.30 -7.23 -11.16
C SER A 344 23.83 -6.08 -10.27
N SER A 345 22.56 -6.11 -9.83
CA SER A 345 21.98 -5.12 -8.92
C SER A 345 22.06 -5.55 -7.47
N ASN A 346 22.09 -4.57 -6.57
CA ASN A 346 21.96 -4.80 -5.13
C ASN A 346 20.50 -4.93 -4.67
N GLU A 347 19.53 -4.49 -5.49
CA GLU A 347 18.10 -4.65 -5.19
C GLU A 347 17.63 -6.08 -5.49
N THR A 348 16.60 -6.53 -4.78
CA THR A 348 15.91 -7.80 -5.06
C THR A 348 15.13 -7.74 -6.38
N ARG A 349 14.80 -8.90 -6.95
CA ARG A 349 14.02 -8.99 -8.20
C ARG A 349 12.62 -8.39 -8.01
N ALA A 350 12.01 -8.63 -6.84
CA ALA A 350 10.73 -8.04 -6.48
C ALA A 350 10.80 -6.49 -6.35
N GLU A 351 11.84 -5.95 -5.71
CA GLU A 351 12.05 -4.49 -5.63
C GLU A 351 12.23 -3.85 -7.01
N ARG A 352 12.97 -4.51 -7.90
CA ARG A 352 13.18 -4.04 -9.28
C ARG A 352 11.86 -3.93 -10.04
N VAL A 353 11.05 -4.98 -10.01
CA VAL A 353 9.71 -4.98 -10.64
C VAL A 353 8.82 -3.91 -10.02
N ALA A 354 8.75 -3.87 -8.69
CA ALA A 354 7.95 -2.90 -7.96
C ALA A 354 8.33 -1.46 -8.31
N LYS A 355 9.63 -1.16 -8.42
CA LYS A 355 10.14 0.16 -8.80
C LYS A 355 9.63 0.60 -10.19
N MET A 356 9.64 -0.30 -11.18
CA MET A 356 9.15 0.02 -12.53
C MET A 356 7.65 0.30 -12.52
N VAL A 357 6.83 -0.59 -11.95
CA VAL A 357 5.37 -0.41 -11.93
C VAL A 357 4.95 0.78 -11.06
N ASN A 358 5.59 0.99 -9.90
CA ASN A 358 5.30 2.15 -9.04
C ASN A 358 5.64 3.49 -9.70
N GLY A 359 6.65 3.50 -10.57
CA GLY A 359 7.00 4.65 -11.39
C GLY A 359 6.07 4.86 -12.59
N GLY A 360 5.10 3.97 -12.82
CA GLY A 360 4.22 3.97 -13.98
C GLY A 360 4.88 3.46 -15.26
N ASP A 361 6.07 2.86 -15.18
CA ASP A 361 6.82 2.36 -16.35
C ASP A 361 6.49 0.89 -16.62
N PHE A 362 5.23 0.64 -16.97
CA PHE A 362 4.73 -0.70 -17.33
C PHE A 362 5.42 -1.24 -18.60
N LYS A 363 5.87 -0.35 -19.49
CA LYS A 363 6.65 -0.73 -20.67
C LYS A 363 8.00 -1.29 -20.26
N ALA A 364 8.75 -0.61 -19.39
CA ALA A 364 10.01 -1.13 -18.88
C ALA A 364 9.82 -2.44 -18.10
N ALA A 365 8.73 -2.57 -17.33
CA ALA A 365 8.41 -3.82 -16.65
C ALA A 365 8.21 -4.98 -17.63
N ALA A 366 7.46 -4.77 -18.72
CA ALA A 366 7.27 -5.77 -19.77
C ALA A 366 8.56 -6.12 -20.51
N GLU A 367 9.40 -5.13 -20.83
CA GLU A 367 10.70 -5.37 -21.47
C GLU A 367 11.67 -6.11 -20.55
N TRP A 368 11.62 -5.84 -19.25
CA TRP A 368 12.41 -6.57 -18.26
C TRP A 368 11.95 -8.02 -18.16
N LEU A 369 10.64 -8.27 -18.08
CA LEU A 369 10.07 -9.63 -18.12
C LEU A 369 10.57 -10.38 -19.36
N GLU A 370 10.54 -9.76 -20.53
CA GLU A 370 10.91 -10.41 -21.80
C GLU A 370 12.40 -10.76 -21.89
N LYS A 371 13.28 -9.98 -21.24
CA LYS A 371 14.74 -10.11 -21.36
C LYS A 371 15.40 -10.83 -20.19
N PHE A 372 14.78 -10.82 -19.01
CA PHE A 372 15.40 -11.34 -17.79
C PHE A 372 15.67 -12.83 -17.92
N ILE A 373 16.94 -13.25 -17.85
CA ILE A 373 17.39 -14.64 -18.03
C ILE A 373 16.87 -15.34 -19.31
N ALA A 374 16.53 -14.56 -20.34
CA ALA A 374 15.97 -15.06 -21.59
C ALA A 374 16.99 -15.86 -22.43
N ASP A 375 18.28 -15.76 -22.10
CA ASP A 375 19.33 -16.65 -22.62
C ASP A 375 19.11 -18.12 -22.23
N ARG A 376 18.39 -18.36 -21.12
CA ARG A 376 18.11 -19.72 -20.60
C ARG A 376 16.69 -20.18 -20.88
N VAL A 377 15.71 -19.28 -20.75
CA VAL A 377 14.28 -19.61 -20.85
C VAL A 377 13.52 -18.61 -21.75
N PRO A 378 13.91 -18.47 -23.04
CA PRO A 378 13.39 -17.41 -23.90
C PRO A 378 11.87 -17.50 -24.16
N GLY A 379 11.33 -18.71 -24.35
CA GLY A 379 9.89 -18.91 -24.59
C GLY A 379 9.04 -18.48 -23.40
N ARG A 380 9.43 -18.94 -22.20
CA ARG A 380 8.77 -18.55 -20.93
C ARG A 380 8.71 -17.04 -20.73
N ARG A 381 9.85 -16.36 -20.92
CA ARG A 381 9.94 -14.90 -20.72
C ARG A 381 9.11 -14.12 -21.71
N LYS A 382 9.04 -14.57 -22.97
CA LYS A 382 8.12 -14.01 -23.97
C LYS A 382 6.67 -14.18 -23.58
N ASN A 383 6.28 -15.35 -23.08
CA ASN A 383 4.89 -15.63 -22.67
C ASN A 383 4.49 -14.80 -21.45
N GLU A 384 5.33 -14.70 -20.43
CA GLU A 384 5.06 -13.84 -19.25
C GLU A 384 4.97 -12.36 -19.63
N ALA A 385 5.85 -11.88 -20.52
CA ALA A 385 5.78 -10.52 -21.03
C ALA A 385 4.51 -10.29 -21.87
N LYS A 386 4.08 -11.27 -22.67
CA LYS A 386 2.82 -11.23 -23.44
C LYS A 386 1.63 -11.15 -22.49
N LEU A 387 1.57 -12.02 -21.48
CA LEU A 387 0.54 -11.98 -20.44
C LEU A 387 0.48 -10.60 -19.79
N PHE A 388 1.62 -10.05 -19.36
CA PHE A 388 1.69 -8.71 -18.75
C PHE A 388 1.23 -7.59 -19.69
N LYS A 389 1.50 -7.69 -21.00
CA LYS A 389 1.14 -6.66 -21.98
C LYS A 389 -0.33 -6.71 -22.41
N THR A 390 -0.87 -7.91 -22.59
CA THR A 390 -2.12 -8.11 -23.34
C THR A 390 -3.21 -8.85 -22.56
N GLY A 391 -2.89 -9.41 -21.38
CA GLY A 391 -3.81 -10.25 -20.63
C GLY A 391 -4.11 -11.60 -21.28
N THR A 392 -3.23 -12.06 -22.19
CA THR A 392 -3.40 -13.34 -22.88
C THR A 392 -2.69 -14.46 -22.10
N TYR A 393 -3.47 -15.36 -21.50
CA TYR A 393 -2.99 -16.55 -20.78
C TYR A 393 -2.59 -17.68 -21.75
N ASP A 394 -1.66 -17.39 -22.64
CA ASP A 394 -1.10 -18.34 -23.59
C ASP A 394 0.31 -18.74 -23.16
N ALA A 395 0.42 -19.94 -22.58
CA ALA A 395 1.67 -20.51 -22.07
C ALA A 395 2.36 -21.46 -23.07
N SER A 396 1.86 -21.57 -24.31
CA SER A 396 2.46 -22.43 -25.33
C SER A 396 3.87 -21.96 -25.71
N HIS A 397 4.84 -22.87 -25.75
CA HIS A 397 6.23 -22.56 -26.09
C HIS A 397 6.97 -23.73 -26.73
#